data_AF-A0A932DIQ2-F1
#
_entry.id   AF-A0A932DIQ2-F1
#
_cell.length_a   1.000
_cell.length_b   1.000
_cell.length_c   1.000
_cell.angle_alpha   90.00
_cell.angle_beta   90.00
_cell.angle_gamma   90.00
#
_symmetry.space_group_name_H-M   'P 1'
#
loop_
_entity.id
_entity.type
_entity.pdbx_description
1 polymer ?
#
loop_
_entity_poly.entity_id
_entity_poly.type
_entity_poly.pdbx_seq_one_letter_code
_entity_poly.pdbx_strand_id
1 'polypeptide(L)' 'MTDSFADQEGNTVPASHYGMAGDWPLEMLITVMFEGQRGKTKLTLKHAGIPTAKDREMAGAGWNESFDKLAEALQDLPS' A
#
# COMPACT_ATOMS: atom_id res chain seq x y z
N MET A 1 -7.87 6.06 0.93
CA MET A 1 -7.47 5.83 2.34
C MET A 1 -6.08 6.44 2.53
N THR A 2 -5.70 6.76 3.76
CA THR A 2 -4.35 7.27 4.07
C THR A 2 -3.49 6.18 4.69
N ASP A 3 -2.17 6.32 4.57
CA ASP A 3 -1.15 5.49 5.19
C ASP A 3 -0.16 6.40 5.94
N SER A 4 0.37 5.96 7.08
CA SER A 4 1.28 6.73 7.90
C SER A 4 2.13 5.83 8.79
N PHE A 5 3.36 6.24 9.08
CA PHE A 5 4.16 5.56 10.10
C PHE A 5 3.58 5.83 11.49
N ALA A 6 3.62 4.82 12.36
CA ALA A 6 3.11 4.92 13.73
C ALA A 6 4.10 4.30 14.71
N ASP A 7 4.27 4.92 15.88
CA ASP A 7 5.07 4.38 16.97
C ASP A 7 4.41 3.14 17.62
N GLN A 8 5.05 2.59 18.65
CA GLN A 8 4.55 1.40 19.35
C GLN A 8 3.22 1.63 20.09
N GLU A 9 2.88 2.88 20.40
CA GLU A 9 1.61 3.26 21.04
C GLU A 9 0.51 3.55 19.99
N GLY A 10 0.86 3.53 18.70
CA GLY A 10 -0.05 3.80 17.59
C GLY A 10 -0.16 5.29 17.23
N ASN A 11 0.70 6.15 17.78
CA ASN A 11 0.70 7.58 17.41
C ASN A 11 1.38 7.76 16.05
N THR A 12 0.79 8.58 15.18
CA THR A 12 1.42 8.95 13.90
C THR A 12 2.74 9.69 14.12
N VAL A 13 3.80 9.21 13.48
CA VAL A 13 5.15 9.78 13.57
C VAL A 13 5.74 9.99 12.17
N PRO A 14 6.69 10.94 11.98
CA PRO A 14 7.38 11.07 10.71
C PRO A 14 8.30 9.86 10.44
N ALA A 15 8.59 9.59 9.16
CA ALA A 15 9.52 8.52 8.76
C ALA A 15 10.92 8.65 9.41
N SER A 16 11.34 9.88 9.71
CA SER A 16 12.60 10.17 10.40
C SER A 16 12.67 9.59 11.83
N HIS A 17 11.52 9.30 12.47
CA HIS A 17 11.48 8.57 13.73
C HIS A 17 12.17 7.19 13.62
N TYR A 18 12.07 6.56 12.44
CA TYR A 18 12.71 5.28 12.12
C TYR A 18 14.05 5.43 11.39
N GLY A 19 14.62 6.64 11.34
CA GLY A 19 15.89 6.90 10.64
C GLY A 19 15.79 6.81 9.12
N MET A 20 14.58 6.78 8.55
CA MET A 20 14.39 6.77 7.11
C MET A 20 14.73 8.14 6.52
N ALA A 21 15.57 8.15 5.49
CA ALA A 21 15.91 9.37 4.76
C ALA A 21 14.85 9.69 3.69
N GLY A 22 14.77 10.97 3.30
CA GLY A 22 13.90 11.45 2.23
C GLY A 22 12.77 12.35 2.74
N ASP A 23 12.08 13.00 1.81
CA ASP A 23 10.97 13.90 2.08
C ASP A 23 9.65 13.12 2.09
N TRP A 24 9.42 12.42 3.20
CA TRP A 24 8.18 11.66 3.42
C TRP A 24 7.10 12.57 4.00
N PRO A 25 5.89 12.63 3.41
CA PRO A 25 4.77 13.31 4.04
C PRO A 25 4.32 12.55 5.29
N LEU A 26 3.67 13.25 6.23
CA LEU A 26 3.13 12.63 7.44
C LEU A 26 2.06 11.58 7.12
N GLU A 27 1.26 11.85 6.09
CA GLU A 27 0.28 10.92 5.53
C GLU A 27 0.53 10.74 4.03
N MET A 28 0.50 9.50 3.59
CA MET A 28 0.52 9.11 2.19
C MET A 28 -0.91 8.74 1.74
N LEU A 29 -1.18 8.88 0.45
CA LEU A 29 -2.53 8.61 -0.09
C LEU A 29 -2.53 7.32 -0.90
N ILE A 30 -3.37 6.37 -0.48
CA ILE A 30 -3.68 5.15 -1.24
C ILE A 30 -5.05 5.31 -1.89
N THR A 31 -5.05 5.19 -3.22
CA THR A 31 -6.26 5.10 -4.04
C THR A 31 -6.39 3.69 -4.58
N VAL A 32 -7.53 3.04 -4.29
CA VAL A 32 -7.87 1.73 -4.85
C VAL A 32 -9.09 1.91 -5.74
N MET A 33 -8.99 1.44 -6.98
CA MET A 33 -10.05 1.52 -7.97
C MET A 33 -10.42 0.13 -8.44
N PHE A 34 -11.72 -0.14 -8.50
CA PHE A 34 -12.28 -1.39 -9.00
C PHE A 34 -13.06 -1.13 -10.28
N GLU A 35 -12.74 -1.89 -11.32
CA GLU A 35 -13.39 -1.79 -12.63
C GLU A 35 -13.86 -3.18 -13.06
N GLY A 36 -15.06 -3.30 -13.62
CA GLY A 36 -15.54 -4.56 -14.18
C GLY A 36 -14.77 -4.93 -15.46
N GLN A 37 -14.33 -6.18 -15.58
CA GLN A 37 -13.59 -6.68 -16.75
C GLN A 37 -13.95 -8.14 -17.06
N ARG A 38 -14.85 -8.36 -18.03
CA ARG A 38 -15.22 -9.70 -18.56
C ARG A 38 -15.52 -10.74 -17.46
N GLY A 39 -16.43 -10.41 -16.54
CA GLY A 39 -16.81 -11.30 -15.43
C GLY A 39 -15.77 -11.39 -14.31
N LYS A 40 -14.71 -10.58 -14.37
CA LYS A 40 -13.73 -10.37 -13.29
C LYS A 40 -13.75 -8.90 -12.87
N THR A 41 -12.99 -8.61 -11.82
CA THR A 41 -12.74 -7.24 -11.36
C THR A 41 -11.27 -6.91 -11.55
N LYS A 42 -10.99 -5.81 -12.25
CA LYS A 42 -9.67 -5.20 -12.31
C LYS A 42 -9.50 -4.30 -11.09
N LEU A 43 -8.49 -4.57 -10.29
CA LEU A 43 -8.07 -3.73 -9.17
C LEU A 43 -6.84 -2.92 -9.60
N THR A 44 -6.90 -1.60 -9.44
CA THR A 44 -5.73 -0.71 -9.60
C THR A 44 -5.45 -0.03 -8.27
N LEU A 45 -4.20 -0.11 -7.79
CA LEU A 45 -3.74 0.59 -6.59
C LEU A 45 -2.71 1.66 -6.96
N LYS A 46 -2.88 2.87 -6.42
CA LYS A 46 -1.90 3.96 -6.49
C LYS A 46 -1.55 4.42 -5.08
N HIS A 47 -0.27 4.33 -4.72
CA HIS A 47 0.26 4.85 -3.47
C HIS A 47 1.11 6.10 -3.75
N ALA A 48 0.59 7.27 -3.37
CA ALA A 48 1.26 8.56 -3.58
C ALA A 48 1.91 9.07 -2.28
N GLY A 49 3.10 9.66 -2.40
CA GLY A 49 3.86 10.21 -1.26
C GLY A 49 5.19 9.49 -0.98
N ILE A 50 5.47 8.37 -1.66
CA ILE A 50 6.74 7.66 -1.52
C ILE A 50 7.85 8.36 -2.33
N PRO A 51 8.93 8.86 -1.69
CA PRO A 51 9.84 9.83 -2.30
C PRO A 51 10.81 9.23 -3.32
N THR A 52 11.51 8.13 -2.98
CA THR A 52 12.58 7.60 -3.84
C THR A 52 12.08 6.46 -4.74
N ALA A 53 12.79 6.23 -5.85
CA ALA A 53 12.48 5.11 -6.74
C ALA A 53 12.66 3.75 -6.03
N LYS A 54 13.71 3.63 -5.22
CA LYS A 54 13.99 2.42 -4.43
C LYS A 54 12.85 2.13 -3.44
N ASP A 55 12.38 3.15 -2.73
CA ASP A 55 11.28 2.97 -1.77
C ASP A 55 9.97 2.60 -2.48
N ARG A 56 9.71 3.17 -3.67
CA ARG A 56 8.55 2.79 -4.49
C ARG A 56 8.64 1.35 -4.98
N GLU A 57 9.83 0.88 -5.35
CA GLU A 57 10.05 -0.51 -5.75
C GLU A 57 9.83 -1.48 -4.59
N MET A 58 10.38 -1.17 -3.40
CA MET A 58 10.17 -1.97 -2.19
C MET A 58 8.69 -2.00 -1.77
N ALA A 59 8.01 -0.86 -1.79
CA ALA A 59 6.57 -0.81 -1.53
C ALA A 59 5.77 -1.60 -2.58
N GLY A 60 6.18 -1.53 -3.85
CA GLY A 60 5.60 -2.32 -4.93
C GLY A 60 5.73 -3.83 -4.70
N ALA A 61 6.89 -4.30 -4.23
CA ALA A 61 7.09 -5.69 -3.84
C ALA A 61 6.14 -6.11 -2.71
N GLY A 62 6.03 -5.32 -1.63
CA GLY A 62 5.12 -5.62 -0.52
C GLY A 62 3.64 -5.61 -0.93
N TRP A 63 3.24 -4.73 -1.85
CA TRP A 63 1.88 -4.75 -2.42
C TRP A 63 1.65 -5.99 -3.28
N ASN A 64 2.62 -6.42 -4.09
CA ASN A 64 2.49 -7.65 -4.89
C ASN A 64 2.32 -8.88 -3.99
N GLU A 65 3.13 -9.02 -2.92
CA GLU A 65 2.95 -10.10 -1.94
C GLU A 65 1.56 -10.06 -1.28
N SER A 66 1.04 -8.86 -1.01
CA SER A 66 -0.31 -8.68 -0.45
C SER A 66 -1.40 -9.06 -1.47
N PHE A 67 -1.19 -8.77 -2.76
CA PHE A 67 -2.10 -9.17 -3.83
C PHE A 67 -2.08 -10.67 -4.10
N ASP A 68 -0.94 -11.34 -3.96
CA ASP A 68 -0.85 -12.79 -4.05
C ASP A 68 -1.69 -13.44 -2.94
N LYS A 69 -1.53 -12.99 -1.69
CA LYS A 69 -2.36 -13.45 -0.55
C LYS A 69 -3.84 -13.14 -0.73
N LEU A 70 -4.17 -11.97 -1.29
CA LEU A 70 -5.56 -11.63 -1.61
C LEU A 70 -6.11 -12.58 -2.67
N ALA A 71 -5.35 -12.90 -3.72
CA ALA A 71 -5.77 -13.84 -4.76
C ALA A 71 -6.02 -15.24 -4.19
N GLU A 72 -5.21 -15.71 -3.25
CA GLU A 72 -5.44 -16.95 -2.51
C GLU A 72 -6.71 -16.88 -1.67
N ALA A 73 -6.87 -15.84 -0.84
CA ALA A 73 -8.05 -15.68 0.03
C ALA A 73 -9.37 -15.59 -0.74
N LEU A 74 -9.36 -15.06 -1.96
CA LEU A 74 -10.53 -14.99 -2.84
C LEU A 74 -10.95 -16.37 -3.39
N GLN A 75 -10.06 -17.36 -3.43
CA GLN A 75 -10.40 -18.72 -3.86
C GLN A 75 -11.24 -19.47 -2.82
N ASP A 76 -11.10 -19.10 -1.54
CA ASP A 76 -11.85 -19.69 -0.43
C ASP A 76 -13.27 -19.10 -0.28
N LEU A 77 -13.60 -18.05 -1.06
CA LEU A 77 -14.93 -17.46 -1.03
C LEU A 77 -15.93 -18.33 -1.81
N PRO A 78 -17.13 -18.58 -1.24
CA PRO A 78 -18.17 -19.32 -1.93
C PRO A 78 -18.63 -18.55 -3.19
N SER A 79 -18.87 -19.30 -4.26
CA SER A 79 -19.34 -18.81 -5.57
C SER A 79 -20.79 -18.32 -5.54
#